data_AF-A0A3M1HD66-F1
#
_entry.id   AF-A0A3M1HD66-F1
#
_cell.length_a   1.000
_cell.length_b   1.000
_cell.length_c   1.000
_cell.angle_alpha   90.00
_cell.angle_beta   90.00
_cell.angle_gamma   90.00
#
_symmetry.space_group_name_H-M   'P 1'
#
loop_
_entity.id
_entity.type
_entity.pdbx_description
1 polymer ?
#
loop_
_entity_poly.entity_id
_entity_poly.type
_entity_poly.pdbx_seq_one_letter_code
_entity_poly.pdbx_strand_id
1 'polypeptide(L)' 'MRGQISAEMVILLVIIIAVVAIVASNLFSGTKTASTAFKNKVESVAGNINSTCFTDVDCGEGSSCVDGKCTS' A
#
# COMPACT_ATOMS: atom_id res chain seq x y z
N MET A 1 -25.34 -29.71 -23.50
CA MET A 1 -23.92 -29.68 -23.05
C MET A 1 -23.89 -29.83 -21.54
N ARG A 2 -24.01 -31.07 -21.05
CA ARG A 2 -23.87 -31.34 -19.61
C ARG A 2 -22.37 -31.48 -19.35
N GLY A 3 -21.76 -30.35 -18.98
CA GLY A 3 -20.35 -30.28 -18.59
C GLY A 3 -20.13 -31.04 -17.29
N GLN A 4 -19.98 -32.35 -17.40
CA GLN A 4 -19.45 -33.16 -16.33
C GLN A 4 -17.94 -32.90 -16.34
N ILE A 5 -17.52 -31.89 -15.58
CA ILE A 5 -16.09 -31.68 -15.29
C ILE A 5 -15.64 -32.97 -14.62
N SER A 6 -14.78 -33.75 -15.29
CA SER A 6 -14.27 -35.01 -14.76
C SER A 6 -13.70 -34.75 -13.36
N ALA A 7 -14.01 -35.62 -12.39
CA ALA A 7 -13.61 -35.43 -10.99
C ALA A 7 -12.10 -35.18 -10.84
N GLU A 8 -11.30 -35.73 -11.75
CA GLU A 8 -9.85 -35.54 -11.84
C GLU A 8 -9.44 -34.07 -12.08
N MET A 9 -10.18 -33.35 -12.94
CA MET A 9 -9.95 -31.92 -13.18
C MET A 9 -10.30 -31.06 -11.97
N VAL A 10 -11.34 -31.46 -11.21
CA VAL A 10 -11.75 -30.74 -9.99
C VAL A 10 -10.72 -30.92 -8.89
N ILE A 11 -10.20 -32.15 -8.71
CA ILE A 11 -9.16 -32.45 -7.72
C ILE A 11 -7.88 -31.64 -8.02
N LEU A 12 -7.45 -31.60 -9.28
CA LEU A 12 -6.31 -30.78 -9.69
C LEU A 12 -6.50 -29.29 -9.40
N LEU A 13 -7.69 -28.75 -9.69
CA LEU A 13 -8.02 -27.35 -9.42
C LEU A 13 -7.94 -27.00 -7.93
N VAL A 14 -8.47 -27.85 -7.05
CA VAL A 14 -8.45 -27.63 -5.61
C VAL A 14 -7.02 -27.61 -5.06
N ILE A 15 -6.15 -28.52 -5.54
CA ILE A 15 -4.75 -28.56 -5.13
C ILE A 15 -4.02 -27.26 -5.52
N ILE A 16 -4.23 -26.78 -6.75
CA ILE A 16 -3.61 -25.54 -7.24
C ILE A 16 -4.04 -24.34 -6.38
N ILE A 17 -5.34 -24.22 -6.10
CA ILE A 17 -5.88 -23.12 -5.29
C ILE A 17 -5.31 -23.16 -3.86
N ALA A 18 -5.19 -24.36 -3.26
CA ALA A 18 -4.63 -24.51 -1.92
C ALA A 18 -3.15 -24.08 -1.87
N VAL A 19 -2.34 -24.44 -2.87
CA VAL A 19 -0.93 -24.02 -2.95
C VAL A 19 -0.81 -22.51 -3.09
N VAL A 20 -1.62 -21.88 -3.94
CA VAL A 20 -1.63 -20.41 -4.11
C VAL A 20 -2.00 -19.70 -2.81
N ALA A 21 -2.98 -20.20 -2.06
CA ALA A 21 -3.38 -19.62 -0.78
C ALA A 21 -2.27 -19.70 0.29
N ILE A 22 -1.51 -20.80 0.34
CA ILE A 22 -0.38 -20.98 1.26
C ILE A 22 0.75 -19.99 0.91
N VAL A 23 1.07 -19.85 -0.38
CA VAL A 23 2.12 -18.91 -0.83
C VAL A 23 1.69 -17.46 -0.58
N ALA A 24 0.42 -17.12 -0.84
CA ALA A 24 -0.14 -15.81 -0.54
C ALA A 24 -0.05 -15.48 0.96
N SER A 25 -0.31 -16.45 1.84
CA SER A 25 -0.23 -16.26 3.29
C SER A 25 1.21 -15.97 3.77
N ASN A 26 2.21 -16.61 3.14
CA ASN A 26 3.62 -16.33 3.40
C ASN A 26 4.06 -14.97 2.85
N LEU A 27 3.52 -14.55 1.70
CA LEU A 27 3.78 -13.22 1.13
C LEU A 27 3.09 -12.09 1.93
N PHE A 28 1.88 -12.33 2.43
CA PHE A 28 1.08 -11.35 3.19
C PHE A 28 1.50 -11.23 4.66
N SER A 29 2.27 -12.18 5.19
CA SER A 29 2.86 -12.09 6.53
C SER A 29 4.11 -11.18 6.57
N GLY A 30 4.69 -10.84 5.40
CA GLY A 30 5.86 -9.99 5.27
C GLY A 30 5.63 -8.48 5.38
N THR A 31 4.38 -8.00 5.39
CA THR A 31 4.08 -6.56 5.41
C THR A 31 3.71 -6.02 6.79
N LYS A 32 3.44 -6.83 7.81
CA LYS A 32 3.08 -6.31 9.15
C LYS A 32 4.24 -5.72 9.95
N THR A 33 5.49 -6.03 9.58
CA THR A 33 6.69 -5.50 10.27
C THR A 33 7.43 -4.43 9.47
N ALA A 34 7.22 -4.35 8.15
CA ALA A 34 7.70 -3.22 7.33
C ALA A 34 6.76 -1.99 7.37
N SER A 35 5.51 -2.20 7.81
CA SER A 35 4.50 -1.14 7.87
C SER A 35 4.74 -0.12 8.98
N THR A 36 5.31 -0.47 10.13
CA THR A 36 5.42 0.51 11.24
C THR A 36 6.60 1.48 11.04
N ALA A 37 7.71 1.03 10.45
CA ALA A 37 8.86 1.88 10.15
C ALA A 37 8.65 2.74 8.89
N PHE A 38 7.97 2.21 7.86
CA PHE A 38 7.65 2.98 6.66
C PHE A 38 6.42 3.87 6.86
N LYS A 39 5.36 3.45 7.59
CA LYS A 39 4.22 4.33 7.91
C LYS A 39 4.67 5.55 8.73
N ASN A 40 5.63 5.43 9.65
CA ASN A 40 6.14 6.60 10.37
C ASN A 40 6.89 7.58 9.43
N LYS A 41 7.63 7.06 8.44
CA LYS A 41 8.35 7.88 7.46
C LYS A 41 7.46 8.42 6.34
N VAL A 42 6.40 7.71 5.97
CA VAL A 42 5.41 8.16 4.98
C VAL A 42 4.36 9.06 5.62
N GLU A 43 4.06 8.95 6.91
CA GLU A 43 3.25 9.95 7.62
C GLU A 43 4.09 11.20 7.93
N SER A 44 5.42 11.06 8.08
CA SER A 44 6.38 12.18 8.04
C SER A 44 6.72 12.67 6.64
N VAL A 45 6.26 12.03 5.56
CA VAL A 45 6.37 12.56 4.19
C VAL A 45 5.03 13.09 3.74
N ALA A 46 3.92 12.42 3.99
CA ALA A 46 2.53 12.87 3.78
C ALA A 46 2.16 14.05 4.71
N GLY A 47 2.66 14.06 5.94
CA GLY A 47 2.60 15.20 6.86
C GLY A 47 3.67 16.27 6.59
N ASN A 48 4.63 16.00 5.68
CA ASN A 48 5.66 16.96 5.26
C ASN A 48 5.51 17.39 3.79
N ILE A 49 4.49 16.89 3.06
CA ILE A 49 3.94 17.60 1.89
C ILE A 49 3.21 18.86 2.35
N ASN A 50 2.82 18.94 3.63
CA ASN A 50 2.37 20.18 4.28
C ASN A 50 3.54 21.06 4.76
N SER A 51 4.78 20.59 4.65
CA SER A 51 5.96 21.40 4.97
C SER A 51 6.81 21.68 3.74
N THR A 52 6.49 21.13 2.58
CA THR A 52 7.21 21.40 1.34
C THR A 52 6.33 22.25 0.44
N CYS A 53 6.71 23.49 0.21
CA CYS A 53 5.95 24.42 -0.63
C CYS A 53 6.80 24.83 -1.84
N PHE A 54 6.13 25.16 -2.93
CA PHE A 54 6.76 25.77 -4.11
C PHE A 54 6.36 27.23 -4.24
N THR A 55 5.19 27.58 -3.72
CA THR A 55 4.56 28.90 -3.79
C THR A 55 3.73 29.15 -2.54
N ASP A 56 3.40 30.40 -2.24
CA ASP A 56 2.59 30.76 -1.06
C ASP A 56 1.20 30.13 -1.09
N VAL A 57 0.68 29.78 -2.27
CA VAL A 57 -0.63 29.11 -2.40
C VAL A 57 -0.59 27.63 -1.99
N ASP A 58 0.59 27.02 -1.92
CA ASP A 58 0.78 25.69 -1.34
C ASP A 58 0.69 25.74 0.19
N CYS A 59 0.86 26.93 0.77
CA CYS A 59 0.74 27.19 2.19
C CYS A 59 -0.69 27.65 2.51
N GLY A 60 -1.27 27.13 3.58
CA GLY A 60 -2.60 27.53 4.04
C GLY A 60 -2.71 29.04 4.30
N GLU A 61 -3.93 29.56 4.40
CA GLU A 61 -4.19 30.99 4.61
C GLU A 61 -3.36 31.58 5.76
N GLY A 62 -2.56 32.60 5.44
CA GLY A 62 -1.69 33.28 6.41
C GLY A 62 -0.30 32.68 6.58
N SER A 63 0.11 31.73 5.74
CA SER A 63 1.50 31.23 5.68
C SER A 63 2.15 31.53 4.33
N SER A 64 3.46 31.76 4.31
CA SER A 64 4.27 32.03 3.10
C SER A 64 5.30 30.92 2.88
N CYS A 65 5.70 30.71 1.63
CA CYS A 65 6.68 29.71 1.26
C CYS A 65 8.10 30.26 1.28
N VAL A 66 8.91 29.84 2.25
CA VAL A 66 10.30 30.28 2.42
C VAL A 66 11.22 29.06 2.50
N ASP A 67 12.23 29.01 1.62
CA ASP A 67 13.20 27.89 1.54
C ASP A 67 12.53 26.51 1.31
N GLY A 68 11.44 26.52 0.54
CA GLY A 68 10.63 25.33 0.30
C GLY A 68 9.85 24.87 1.53
N LYS A 69 9.69 25.72 2.56
CA LYS A 69 8.86 25.44 3.75
C LYS A 69 7.82 26.52 4.02
N CYS A 70 6.62 26.09 4.40
CA CYS A 70 5.58 27.02 4.84
C CYS A 70 5.94 27.59 6.23
N THR A 71 6.02 28.91 6.32
CA THR A 71 6.16 29.67 7.57
C THR A 71 4.92 30.54 7.77
N SER A 72 4.42 30.62 9.00
CA SER A 72 3.41 31.62 9.38
C SER A 72 4.00 33.02 9.50
#